data_AF-A0A1B6GA16-F1
#
_entry.id   AF-A0A1B6GA16-F1
#
_cell.length_a   1.000
_cell.length_b   1.000
_cell.length_c   1.000
_cell.angle_alpha   90.00
_cell.angle_beta   90.00
_cell.angle_gamma   90.00
#
_symmetry.space_group_name_H-M   'P 1'
#
loop_
_entity.id
_entity.type
_entity.pdbx_description
1 polymer ?
#
loop_
_entity_poly.entity_id
_entity_poly.type
_entity_poly.pdbx_seq_one_letter_code
_entity_poly.pdbx_strand_id
1 'polypeptide(L)'
;QRQLNFLLIGTCDGNLHLSVFGLFSCGLVNINKYMTDTEKGKHTSVLNAEISPDMKSLLLLVAVDERKFYTKTLKENSGDPKTDNTEVEKDDENENTDKKTADEFELVIGREFKVVILDTRVLSSMSRELHALSLKHGCIISLLDYLSKTMRSIIEAWENIYILEIESKLSKHAASLPEGSVSADFLELLLFGMPSESLEHFLMKDLNDKGIKKLGHSIELSHSNIQKLILKHLLSVGQCLAYHLAEMKGMAKLTDRFKVLGLEEETVAEAFSAAGAFLIKATEVQLVIDESMKRYKAFFRWLYAIILRITDDRIPDLTMSDLNQQDLEFIAEYLHKLDVKIDRDGVTKRHCYLDHLGQYLVNRDLTVPSNVENDNLWQRLLQQNPCLQEYFCVIKRCKNTSLLQQHDRLKEATTNVFKTPE
;
A
#
# COMPACT_ATOMS: atom_id res chain seq x y z
N GLN A 1 -10.74 16.61 -19.71
CA GLN A 1 -11.69 15.93 -20.61
C GLN A 1 -13.05 16.63 -20.46
N ARG A 2 -13.56 17.31 -21.50
CA ARG A 2 -14.74 18.21 -21.38
C ARG A 2 -16.08 17.51 -21.61
N GLN A 3 -16.09 16.32 -22.21
CA GLN A 3 -17.29 15.52 -22.47
C GLN A 3 -17.26 14.26 -21.60
N LEU A 4 -18.43 13.86 -21.11
CA LEU A 4 -18.65 12.64 -20.33
C LEU A 4 -18.63 11.44 -21.28
N ASN A 5 -17.76 10.47 -21.01
CA ASN A 5 -17.63 9.27 -21.83
C ASN A 5 -17.85 8.03 -20.96
N PHE A 6 -18.58 7.04 -21.50
CA PHE A 6 -18.83 5.77 -20.83
C PHE A 6 -18.10 4.63 -21.54
N LEU A 7 -17.57 3.73 -20.74
CA LEU A 7 -17.18 2.39 -21.14
C LEU A 7 -18.28 1.43 -20.66
N LEU A 8 -18.88 0.71 -21.61
CA LEU A 8 -19.91 -0.29 -21.34
C LEU A 8 -19.29 -1.67 -21.52
N ILE A 9 -19.38 -2.51 -20.50
CA ILE A 9 -18.85 -3.88 -20.53
C ILE A 9 -20.00 -4.86 -20.29
N GLY A 10 -20.42 -5.54 -21.34
CA GLY A 10 -21.36 -6.64 -21.28
C GLY A 10 -20.66 -7.95 -20.97
N THR A 11 -21.25 -8.76 -20.09
CA THR A 11 -20.74 -10.09 -19.73
C THR A 11 -21.65 -11.19 -20.28
N CYS A 12 -21.08 -12.38 -20.41
CA CYS A 12 -21.80 -13.59 -20.80
C CYS A 12 -22.76 -14.14 -19.73
N ASP A 13 -22.67 -13.61 -18.50
CA ASP A 13 -23.59 -13.92 -17.40
C ASP A 13 -24.78 -12.94 -17.33
N GLY A 14 -24.91 -12.03 -18.29
CA GLY A 14 -26.03 -11.09 -18.39
C GLY A 14 -25.88 -9.85 -17.50
N ASN A 15 -24.68 -9.59 -16.98
CA ASN A 15 -24.37 -8.34 -16.30
C ASN A 15 -23.80 -7.32 -17.29
N LEU A 16 -24.22 -6.07 -17.13
CA LEU A 16 -23.68 -4.90 -17.81
C LEU A 16 -23.04 -3.98 -16.77
N HIS A 17 -21.76 -3.69 -16.96
CA HIS A 17 -21.02 -2.73 -16.15
C HIS A 17 -20.91 -1.40 -16.91
N LEU A 18 -21.17 -0.30 -16.21
CA LEU A 18 -21.02 1.05 -16.72
C LEU A 18 -19.87 1.73 -15.99
N SER A 19 -18.88 2.24 -16.74
CA SER A 19 -17.74 2.95 -16.16
C SER A 19 -17.51 4.28 -16.85
N VAL A 20 -17.46 5.38 -16.09
CA VAL A 20 -17.14 6.70 -16.62
C VAL A 20 -15.63 6.82 -16.83
N PHE A 21 -15.23 7.29 -18.01
CA PHE A 21 -13.82 7.37 -18.47
C PHE A 21 -13.06 6.03 -18.42
N GLY A 22 -13.77 4.91 -18.28
CA GLY A 22 -13.16 3.58 -18.05
C GLY A 22 -12.47 3.42 -16.70
N LEU A 23 -12.68 4.35 -15.75
CA LEU A 23 -12.01 4.34 -14.44
C LEU A 23 -12.98 4.26 -13.27
N PHE A 24 -14.08 5.03 -13.30
CA PHE A 24 -15.05 5.06 -12.22
C PHE A 24 -16.23 4.17 -12.56
N SER A 25 -16.42 3.07 -11.83
CA SER A 25 -17.64 2.28 -11.97
C SER A 25 -18.82 3.10 -11.45
N CYS A 26 -19.95 3.07 -12.13
CA CYS A 26 -21.10 3.91 -11.80
C CYS A 26 -22.43 3.18 -11.95
N GLY A 27 -22.38 1.87 -12.16
CA GLY A 27 -23.58 1.07 -12.32
C GLY A 27 -23.30 -0.35 -12.77
N LEU A 28 -24.02 -1.27 -12.12
CA LEU A 28 -24.10 -2.68 -12.48
C LEU A 28 -25.57 -3.04 -12.75
N VAL A 29 -25.88 -3.41 -13.99
CA VAL A 29 -27.23 -3.83 -14.37
C VAL A 29 -27.21 -5.33 -14.67
N ASN A 30 -27.93 -6.11 -13.88
CA ASN A 30 -28.16 -7.52 -14.16
C ASN A 30 -29.46 -7.67 -14.97
N ILE A 31 -29.32 -8.01 -16.25
CA ILE A 31 -30.44 -8.07 -17.20
C ILE A 31 -31.35 -9.26 -16.94
N ASN A 32 -30.84 -10.34 -16.34
CA ASN A 32 -31.65 -11.51 -15.97
C ASN A 32 -32.79 -11.15 -15.03
N LYS A 33 -32.66 -10.08 -14.22
CA LYS A 33 -33.72 -9.61 -13.32
C LYS A 33 -34.92 -9.01 -14.05
N TYR A 34 -34.71 -8.49 -15.26
CA TYR A 34 -35.73 -7.80 -16.05
C TYR A 34 -36.32 -8.67 -17.16
N MET A 35 -35.75 -9.85 -17.38
CA MET A 35 -36.26 -10.87 -18.30
C MET A 35 -37.23 -11.78 -17.53
N THR A 36 -38.48 -11.33 -17.36
CA THR A 36 -39.52 -12.13 -16.67
C THR A 36 -39.99 -13.35 -17.47
N ASP A 37 -39.76 -13.35 -18.79
CA ASP A 37 -40.23 -14.38 -19.72
C ASP A 37 -39.24 -15.53 -19.89
N THR A 38 -38.04 -15.43 -19.33
CA THR A 38 -37.08 -16.53 -19.33
C THR A 38 -37.46 -17.55 -18.26
N GLU A 39 -37.95 -18.70 -18.71
CA GLU A 39 -38.11 -19.91 -17.90
C GLU A 39 -36.86 -20.15 -17.02
N LYS A 40 -37.08 -20.59 -15.78
CA LYS A 40 -36.00 -20.91 -14.83
C LYS A 40 -34.95 -21.82 -15.51
N GLY A 41 -33.79 -21.27 -15.84
CA GLY A 41 -32.67 -22.03 -16.44
C GLY A 41 -32.08 -21.48 -17.75
N LYS A 42 -32.68 -20.46 -18.38
CA LYS A 42 -32.10 -19.83 -19.59
C LYS A 42 -30.97 -18.85 -19.25
N HIS A 43 -29.92 -18.85 -20.05
CA HIS A 43 -28.74 -18.00 -19.88
C HIS A 43 -28.80 -16.78 -20.80
N THR A 44 -28.60 -15.58 -20.24
CA THR A 44 -28.55 -14.35 -21.04
C THR A 44 -27.12 -13.84 -21.17
N SER A 45 -26.75 -13.46 -22.38
CA SER A 45 -25.44 -12.89 -22.71
C SER A 45 -25.60 -11.55 -23.40
N VAL A 46 -24.86 -10.54 -22.95
CA VAL A 46 -24.87 -9.20 -23.57
C VAL A 46 -23.93 -9.22 -24.77
N LEU A 47 -24.47 -9.03 -25.97
CA LEU A 47 -23.70 -9.03 -27.22
C LEU A 47 -23.31 -7.62 -27.65
N ASN A 48 -24.20 -6.65 -27.46
CA ASN A 48 -23.92 -5.26 -27.81
C ASN A 48 -24.62 -4.32 -26.82
N ALA A 49 -23.99 -3.17 -26.56
CA ALA A 49 -24.51 -2.13 -25.69
C ALA A 49 -24.18 -0.74 -26.25
N GLU A 50 -25.21 0.09 -26.43
CA GLU A 50 -25.05 1.44 -26.97
C GLU A 50 -25.89 2.44 -26.15
N ILE A 51 -25.24 3.52 -25.71
CA ILE A 51 -25.90 4.61 -24.99
C ILE A 51 -26.28 5.73 -25.97
N SER A 52 -27.48 6.27 -25.85
CA SER A 52 -27.93 7.38 -26.68
C SER A 52 -27.05 8.62 -26.48
N PRO A 53 -26.89 9.50 -27.50
CA PRO A 53 -26.09 10.72 -27.36
C PRO A 53 -26.59 11.69 -26.29
N ASP A 54 -27.89 11.65 -25.97
CA ASP A 54 -28.52 12.43 -24.90
C ASP A 54 -28.53 11.70 -23.54
N MET A 55 -27.96 10.48 -23.48
CA MET A 55 -27.83 9.61 -22.32
C MET A 55 -29.16 9.22 -21.65
N LYS A 56 -30.30 9.37 -22.35
CA LYS A 56 -31.62 9.03 -21.82
C LYS A 56 -32.01 7.56 -22.02
N SER A 57 -31.38 6.87 -22.97
CA SER A 57 -31.69 5.48 -23.25
C SER A 57 -30.42 4.68 -23.51
N LEU A 58 -30.42 3.45 -23.03
CA LEU A 58 -29.35 2.48 -23.23
C LEU A 58 -29.95 1.25 -23.95
N LEU A 59 -29.48 1.00 -25.16
CA LEU A 59 -29.91 -0.10 -26.01
C LEU A 59 -28.97 -1.29 -25.82
N LEU A 60 -29.53 -2.46 -25.56
CA LEU A 60 -28.80 -3.70 -25.35
C LEU A 60 -29.31 -4.76 -26.31
N LEU A 61 -28.38 -5.40 -27.03
CA LEU A 61 -28.65 -6.64 -27.76
C LEU A 61 -28.23 -7.82 -26.89
N VAL A 62 -29.19 -8.65 -26.54
CA VAL A 62 -28.99 -9.78 -25.63
C VAL A 62 -29.34 -11.07 -26.35
N ALA A 63 -28.49 -12.08 -26.23
CA ALA A 63 -28.82 -13.44 -26.64
C ALA A 63 -29.28 -14.25 -25.43
N VAL A 64 -30.37 -14.97 -25.60
CA VAL A 64 -30.95 -15.89 -24.64
C VAL A 64 -30.74 -17.30 -25.16
N ASP A 65 -29.94 -18.06 -24.42
CA ASP A 65 -29.53 -19.42 -24.77
C ASP A 65 -30.12 -20.42 -23.76
N GLU A 66 -30.53 -21.60 -24.22
CA GLU A 66 -31.07 -22.67 -23.35
C GLU A 66 -29.97 -23.39 -22.52
N ARG A 67 -28.68 -23.17 -22.82
CA ARG A 67 -27.53 -23.73 -22.07
C ARG A 67 -26.39 -22.72 -21.96
N LYS A 68 -25.61 -22.75 -20.86
CA LYS A 68 -24.35 -21.97 -20.75
C LYS A 68 -23.41 -22.37 -21.88
N PHE A 69 -22.98 -21.39 -22.69
CA PHE A 69 -22.08 -21.60 -23.82
C PHE A 69 -20.72 -22.24 -23.43
N TYR A 70 -20.34 -22.23 -22.15
CA TYR A 70 -19.00 -22.62 -21.70
C TYR A 70 -18.77 -24.09 -21.31
N THR A 71 -19.76 -24.99 -21.38
CA THR A 71 -19.52 -26.40 -20.98
C THR A 71 -18.96 -27.31 -22.08
N LYS A 72 -18.61 -26.81 -23.27
CA LYS A 72 -18.13 -27.68 -24.38
C LYS A 72 -16.75 -27.36 -24.97
N THR A 73 -16.07 -26.30 -24.54
CA THR A 73 -14.77 -25.88 -25.14
C THR A 73 -13.54 -26.09 -24.24
N LEU A 74 -13.64 -26.88 -23.17
CA LEU A 74 -12.48 -27.25 -22.31
C LEU A 74 -12.38 -28.76 -22.04
N LYS A 75 -12.81 -29.61 -22.98
CA LYS A 75 -12.55 -31.06 -22.95
C LYS A 75 -11.66 -31.56 -24.09
N GLU A 76 -10.93 -30.66 -24.73
CA GLU A 76 -9.80 -31.02 -25.59
C GLU A 76 -8.59 -30.23 -25.08
N ASN A 77 -7.47 -30.93 -24.89
CA ASN A 77 -6.21 -30.48 -24.28
C ASN A 77 -6.04 -30.76 -22.78
N SER A 78 -6.22 -32.03 -22.39
CA SER A 78 -5.34 -32.65 -21.40
C SER A 78 -4.84 -33.98 -21.96
N GLY A 79 -3.91 -33.90 -22.91
CA GLY A 79 -3.12 -35.05 -23.34
C GLY A 79 -1.91 -35.19 -22.43
N ASP A 80 -1.95 -36.16 -21.53
CA ASP A 80 -0.74 -36.71 -20.93
C ASP A 80 -0.30 -37.96 -21.72
N PRO A 81 1.01 -38.14 -21.99
CA PRO A 81 1.50 -39.23 -22.83
C PRO A 81 1.80 -40.48 -22.01
N LYS A 82 1.40 -41.65 -22.52
CA LYS A 82 1.95 -43.00 -22.21
C LYS A 82 1.40 -43.97 -23.26
N THR A 83 2.18 -44.34 -24.28
CA THR A 83 2.94 -45.61 -24.36
C THR A 83 2.20 -46.79 -23.73
N ASP A 84 1.57 -47.64 -24.53
CA ASP A 84 2.15 -48.94 -24.85
C ASP A 84 1.45 -49.64 -26.02
N ASN A 85 2.23 -50.49 -26.69
CA ASN A 85 1.92 -51.23 -27.91
C ASN A 85 1.09 -52.49 -27.63
N THR A 86 0.18 -52.86 -28.56
CA THR A 86 0.03 -54.21 -29.15
C THR A 86 -1.07 -54.14 -30.23
N GLU A 87 -0.71 -54.15 -31.52
CA GLU A 87 -0.69 -55.33 -32.43
C GLU A 87 -2.12 -55.76 -32.89
N VAL A 88 -2.43 -55.57 -34.19
CA VAL A 88 -2.53 -56.63 -35.25
C VAL A 88 -4.02 -57.00 -35.43
N GLU A 89 -4.68 -56.97 -36.59
CA GLU A 89 -4.29 -57.15 -38.00
C GLU A 89 -5.47 -56.75 -38.93
N LYS A 90 -5.14 -56.24 -40.14
CA LYS A 90 -5.60 -56.58 -41.52
C LYS A 90 -7.11 -56.82 -41.80
N ASP A 91 -7.68 -56.56 -42.98
CA ASP A 91 -7.22 -56.05 -44.28
C ASP A 91 -8.49 -55.80 -45.13
N ASP A 92 -8.29 -55.02 -46.19
CA ASP A 92 -8.91 -55.09 -47.52
C ASP A 92 -10.35 -54.59 -47.81
N GLU A 93 -10.32 -53.43 -48.49
CA GLU A 93 -10.83 -53.15 -49.84
C GLU A 93 -12.34 -53.21 -50.17
N ASN A 94 -12.78 -52.03 -50.65
CA ASN A 94 -13.66 -51.79 -51.79
C ASN A 94 -15.08 -52.40 -51.77
N GLU A 95 -16.10 -51.54 -51.73
CA GLU A 95 -16.75 -51.10 -52.98
C GLU A 95 -17.80 -50.02 -52.70
N ASN A 96 -17.85 -49.08 -53.63
CA ASN A 96 -18.80 -47.99 -53.74
C ASN A 96 -20.19 -48.55 -54.05
N THR A 97 -21.26 -48.12 -53.37
CA THR A 97 -22.58 -47.96 -54.03
C THR A 97 -23.55 -47.11 -53.21
N ASP A 98 -24.07 -46.10 -53.90
CA ASP A 98 -25.12 -45.16 -53.52
C ASP A 98 -26.35 -45.76 -52.82
N LYS A 99 -26.84 -45.06 -51.79
CA LYS A 99 -28.15 -44.34 -51.79
C LYS A 99 -28.60 -43.94 -50.38
N LYS A 100 -28.88 -42.64 -50.23
CA LYS A 100 -30.01 -42.01 -49.50
C LYS A 100 -30.26 -42.53 -48.07
N THR A 101 -30.10 -41.73 -47.01
CA THR A 101 -30.86 -40.51 -46.69
C THR A 101 -30.06 -39.76 -45.60
N ALA A 102 -29.63 -38.51 -45.81
CA ALA A 102 -30.43 -37.31 -45.56
C ALA A 102 -31.23 -37.41 -44.25
N ASP A 103 -30.56 -37.21 -43.12
CA ASP A 103 -31.12 -36.50 -41.97
C ASP A 103 -29.95 -35.92 -41.16
N GLU A 104 -29.46 -34.79 -41.66
CA GLU A 104 -28.81 -33.78 -40.84
C GLU A 104 -29.79 -33.37 -39.74
N PHE A 105 -29.68 -33.97 -38.56
CA PHE A 105 -30.13 -33.28 -37.35
C PHE A 105 -29.11 -32.18 -37.05
N GLU A 106 -29.19 -31.08 -37.81
CA GLU A 106 -28.82 -29.77 -37.31
C GLU A 106 -29.64 -29.58 -36.03
N LEU A 107 -28.99 -29.81 -34.89
CA LEU A 107 -29.52 -29.46 -33.59
C LEU A 107 -29.48 -27.93 -33.54
N VAL A 108 -30.51 -27.29 -34.11
CA VAL A 108 -30.72 -25.85 -34.07
C VAL A 108 -30.77 -25.46 -32.60
N ILE A 109 -29.64 -24.99 -32.08
CA ILE A 109 -29.61 -24.33 -30.78
C ILE A 109 -30.46 -23.08 -30.98
N GLY A 110 -31.71 -23.12 -30.51
CA GLY A 110 -32.63 -22.00 -30.58
C GLY A 110 -32.06 -20.83 -29.80
N ARG A 111 -31.32 -19.96 -30.49
CA ARG A 111 -30.75 -18.75 -29.92
C ARG A 111 -31.73 -17.62 -30.15
N GLU A 112 -32.38 -17.19 -29.09
CA GLU A 112 -33.34 -16.09 -29.14
C GLU A 112 -32.60 -14.76 -28.92
N PHE A 113 -32.78 -13.80 -29.82
CA PHE A 113 -32.20 -12.47 -29.67
C PHE A 113 -33.27 -11.48 -29.21
N LYS A 114 -32.97 -10.72 -28.16
CA LYS A 114 -33.84 -9.70 -27.60
C LYS A 114 -33.14 -8.35 -27.59
N VAL A 115 -33.88 -7.32 -27.95
CA VAL A 115 -33.45 -5.92 -27.78
C VAL A 115 -34.08 -5.39 -26.49
N VAL A 116 -33.24 -4.98 -25.56
CA VAL A 116 -33.66 -4.37 -24.30
C VAL A 116 -33.34 -2.89 -24.35
N ILE A 117 -34.32 -2.04 -24.05
CA ILE A 117 -34.14 -0.60 -23.96
C ILE A 117 -34.30 -0.23 -22.49
N LEU A 118 -33.22 0.26 -21.88
CA LEU A 118 -33.21 0.74 -20.51
C LEU A 118 -33.36 2.26 -20.50
N ASP A 119 -34.20 2.74 -19.59
CA ASP A 119 -34.37 4.16 -19.31
C ASP A 119 -33.24 4.65 -18.39
N THR A 120 -32.38 5.52 -18.92
CA THR A 120 -31.24 6.09 -18.20
C THR A 120 -31.38 7.60 -18.00
N ARG A 121 -32.61 8.14 -18.00
CA ARG A 121 -32.86 9.58 -17.78
C ARG A 121 -32.18 10.16 -16.54
N VAL A 122 -31.99 9.35 -15.49
CA VAL A 122 -31.21 9.73 -14.29
C VAL A 122 -29.78 10.15 -14.67
N LEU A 123 -29.07 9.38 -15.51
CA LEU A 123 -27.72 9.70 -15.97
C LEU A 123 -27.67 11.00 -16.78
N SER A 124 -28.68 11.24 -17.61
CA SER A 124 -28.81 12.48 -18.39
C SER A 124 -28.97 13.71 -17.48
N SER A 125 -29.89 13.61 -16.51
CA SER A 125 -30.19 14.69 -15.56
C SER A 125 -29.02 15.02 -14.63
N MET A 126 -28.25 14.00 -14.24
CA MET A 126 -27.13 14.11 -13.29
C MET A 126 -25.76 14.10 -13.98
N SER A 127 -25.72 14.34 -15.30
CA SER A 127 -24.51 14.20 -16.11
C SER A 127 -23.37 15.12 -15.67
N ARG A 128 -23.67 16.31 -15.15
CA ARG A 128 -22.67 17.28 -14.68
C ARG A 128 -22.04 16.84 -13.36
N GLU A 129 -22.87 16.34 -12.45
CA GLU A 129 -22.50 15.85 -11.13
C GLU A 129 -21.70 14.57 -11.26
N LEU A 130 -22.16 13.64 -12.10
CA LEU A 130 -21.46 12.41 -12.41
C LEU A 130 -20.10 12.71 -13.05
N HIS A 131 -20.04 13.64 -14.01
CA HIS A 131 -18.76 14.09 -14.60
C HIS A 131 -17.80 14.63 -13.55
N ALA A 132 -18.26 15.53 -12.67
CA ALA A 132 -17.45 16.09 -11.60
C ALA A 132 -16.95 15.01 -10.63
N LEU A 133 -17.84 14.10 -10.21
CA LEU A 133 -17.53 13.00 -9.30
C LEU A 133 -16.49 12.05 -9.91
N SER A 134 -16.69 11.63 -11.16
CA SER A 134 -15.77 10.73 -11.86
C SER A 134 -14.39 11.36 -12.08
N LEU A 135 -14.32 12.68 -12.34
CA LEU A 135 -13.04 13.39 -12.40
C LEU A 135 -12.32 13.38 -11.04
N LYS A 136 -13.04 13.65 -9.94
CA LYS A 136 -12.44 13.59 -8.60
C LYS A 136 -11.99 12.19 -8.24
N HIS A 137 -12.80 11.17 -8.55
CA HIS A 137 -12.43 9.77 -8.39
C HIS A 137 -11.12 9.44 -9.11
N GLY A 138 -11.01 9.77 -10.41
CA GLY A 138 -9.80 9.50 -11.19
C GLY A 138 -8.55 10.16 -10.60
N CYS A 139 -8.66 11.42 -10.17
CA CYS A 139 -7.57 12.12 -9.48
C CYS A 139 -7.18 11.44 -8.16
N ILE A 140 -8.18 11.11 -7.32
CA ILE A 140 -7.96 10.53 -5.99
C ILE A 140 -7.33 9.13 -6.10
N ILE A 141 -7.85 8.24 -6.95
CA ILE A 141 -7.29 6.89 -7.13
C ILE A 141 -5.86 6.96 -7.68
N SER A 142 -5.59 7.85 -8.64
CA SER A 142 -4.24 8.04 -9.17
C SER A 142 -3.25 8.52 -8.09
N LEU A 143 -3.68 9.44 -7.23
CA LEU A 143 -2.89 9.93 -6.11
C LEU A 143 -2.68 8.84 -5.04
N LEU A 144 -3.68 8.02 -4.74
CA LEU A 144 -3.56 6.89 -3.81
C LEU A 144 -2.60 5.81 -4.32
N ASP A 145 -2.64 5.48 -5.60
CA ASP A 145 -1.70 4.56 -6.23
C ASP A 145 -0.28 5.11 -6.18
N TYR A 146 -0.10 6.38 -6.51
CA TYR A 146 1.19 7.06 -6.38
C TYR A 146 1.70 7.09 -4.93
N LEU A 147 0.81 7.33 -3.96
CA LEU A 147 1.13 7.30 -2.53
C LEU A 147 1.57 5.90 -2.10
N SER A 148 0.84 4.86 -2.51
CA SER A 148 1.15 3.46 -2.22
C SER A 148 2.51 3.05 -2.78
N LYS A 149 2.83 3.46 -4.02
CA LYS A 149 4.13 3.24 -4.65
C LYS A 149 5.25 3.95 -3.88
N THR A 150 5.03 5.21 -3.50
CA THR A 150 5.98 5.98 -2.70
C THR A 150 6.24 5.32 -1.33
N MET A 151 5.18 4.85 -0.66
CA MET A 151 5.29 4.15 0.62
C MET A 151 6.11 2.86 0.48
N ARG A 152 5.86 2.08 -0.59
CA ARG A 152 6.66 0.89 -0.89
C ARG A 152 8.13 1.24 -1.12
N SER A 153 8.43 2.28 -1.91
CA SER A 153 9.82 2.73 -2.12
C SER A 153 10.50 3.19 -0.82
N ILE A 154 9.77 3.77 0.13
CA ILE A 154 10.31 4.13 1.45
C ILE A 154 10.65 2.87 2.26
N ILE A 155 9.73 1.88 2.29
CA ILE A 155 9.94 0.62 3.00
C ILE A 155 11.14 -0.13 2.40
N GLU A 156 11.18 -0.29 1.08
CA GLU A 156 12.28 -0.93 0.37
C GLU A 156 13.61 -0.20 0.61
N ALA A 157 13.61 1.14 0.60
CA ALA A 157 14.82 1.91 0.91
C ALA A 157 15.31 1.57 2.33
N TRP A 158 14.42 1.58 3.33
CA TRP A 158 14.75 1.25 4.71
C TRP A 158 15.24 -0.20 4.90
N GLU A 159 14.52 -1.18 4.33
CA GLU A 159 14.86 -2.60 4.41
C GLU A 159 16.23 -2.90 3.79
N ASN A 160 16.53 -2.31 2.64
CA ASN A 160 17.82 -2.51 1.98
C ASN A 160 19.01 -2.09 2.86
N ILE A 161 18.90 -1.00 3.64
CA ILE A 161 19.98 -0.59 4.56
C ILE A 161 20.05 -1.53 5.74
N TYR A 162 18.89 -1.81 6.33
CA TYR A 162 18.76 -2.62 7.52
C TYR A 162 19.40 -4.00 7.32
N ILE A 163 18.99 -4.67 6.24
CA ILE A 163 19.40 -6.04 5.89
C ILE A 163 20.87 -6.07 5.44
N LEU A 164 21.31 -5.12 4.60
CA LEU A 164 22.61 -5.24 3.93
C LEU A 164 23.78 -4.74 4.81
N GLU A 165 23.56 -3.84 5.75
CA GLU A 165 24.66 -3.12 6.40
C GLU A 165 24.70 -3.21 7.92
N ILE A 166 23.58 -3.01 8.60
CA ILE A 166 23.50 -3.06 10.08
C ILE A 166 23.40 -4.52 10.55
N GLU A 167 22.45 -5.28 10.01
CA GLU A 167 22.21 -6.69 10.38
C GLU A 167 23.41 -7.58 9.98
N SER A 168 24.08 -7.27 8.87
CA SER A 168 25.24 -8.06 8.40
C SER A 168 26.49 -7.90 9.25
N LYS A 169 26.66 -6.78 9.99
CA LYS A 169 27.87 -6.50 10.80
C LYS A 169 27.61 -6.56 12.29
N LEU A 170 26.65 -5.78 12.79
CA LEU A 170 26.36 -5.69 14.22
C LEU A 170 25.64 -6.94 14.73
N SER A 171 24.64 -7.44 14.00
CA SER A 171 23.90 -8.62 14.45
C SER A 171 24.73 -9.91 14.40
N LYS A 172 25.71 -10.02 13.49
CA LYS A 172 26.67 -11.14 13.52
C LYS A 172 27.55 -11.11 14.77
N HIS A 173 28.02 -9.94 15.17
CA HIS A 173 28.79 -9.78 16.40
C HIS A 173 27.92 -10.03 17.64
N ALA A 174 26.69 -9.50 17.67
CA ALA A 174 25.72 -9.71 18.74
C ALA A 174 25.26 -11.16 18.90
N ALA A 175 25.22 -11.93 17.81
CA ALA A 175 24.89 -13.35 17.84
C ALA A 175 26.02 -14.20 18.44
N SER A 176 27.27 -13.71 18.43
CA SER A 176 28.43 -14.42 18.96
C SER A 176 28.66 -14.23 20.46
N LEU A 177 27.92 -13.32 21.10
CA LEU A 177 28.09 -12.97 22.51
C LEU A 177 26.83 -13.27 23.36
N PRO A 178 26.90 -13.30 24.70
CA PRO A 178 25.73 -13.43 25.58
C PRO A 178 24.71 -12.28 25.43
N GLU A 179 23.51 -12.41 26.01
CA GLU A 179 22.50 -11.35 25.95
C GLU A 179 22.91 -10.12 26.78
N GLY A 180 22.72 -8.91 26.25
CA GLY A 180 23.08 -7.65 26.91
C GLY A 180 24.57 -7.27 26.82
N SER A 181 25.41 -8.12 26.23
CA SER A 181 26.86 -7.90 26.22
C SER A 181 27.32 -6.86 25.20
N VAL A 182 26.57 -6.64 24.11
CA VAL A 182 26.97 -5.66 23.09
C VAL A 182 26.78 -4.25 23.61
N SER A 183 25.62 -3.94 24.19
CA SER A 183 25.41 -2.64 24.85
C SER A 183 26.38 -2.43 26.00
N ALA A 184 26.65 -3.46 26.82
CA ALA A 184 27.62 -3.39 27.90
C ALA A 184 29.04 -3.08 27.39
N ASP A 185 29.53 -3.82 26.39
CA ASP A 185 30.87 -3.62 25.80
C ASP A 185 31.03 -2.20 25.22
N PHE A 186 30.03 -1.69 24.51
CA PHE A 186 30.07 -0.32 23.98
C PHE A 186 29.94 0.75 25.07
N LEU A 187 29.18 0.50 26.14
CA LEU A 187 29.07 1.42 27.28
C LEU A 187 30.36 1.43 28.12
N GLU A 188 30.99 0.28 28.35
CA GLU A 188 32.31 0.19 28.99
C GLU A 188 33.37 0.93 28.15
N LEU A 189 33.33 0.76 26.83
CA LEU A 189 34.17 1.54 25.92
C LEU A 189 33.90 3.04 26.02
N LEU A 190 32.63 3.46 26.18
CA LEU A 190 32.28 4.87 26.35
C LEU A 190 32.78 5.44 27.69
N LEU A 191 32.67 4.69 28.78
CA LEU A 191 33.04 5.13 30.13
C LEU A 191 34.55 5.08 30.38
N PHE A 192 35.20 3.98 30.02
CA PHE A 192 36.60 3.71 30.35
C PHE A 192 37.54 3.95 29.17
N GLY A 193 37.02 4.05 27.95
CA GLY A 193 37.82 4.22 26.73
C GLY A 193 38.56 2.96 26.29
N MET A 194 38.45 1.85 27.02
CA MET A 194 39.15 0.61 26.72
C MET A 194 38.14 -0.39 26.12
N PRO A 195 38.35 -0.89 24.90
CA PRO A 195 37.50 -1.94 24.35
C PRO A 195 37.77 -3.27 25.05
N SER A 196 36.75 -4.14 25.12
CA SER A 196 36.94 -5.56 25.42
C SER A 196 37.73 -6.24 24.29
N GLU A 197 38.40 -7.37 24.57
CA GLU A 197 39.18 -8.10 23.55
C GLU A 197 38.31 -8.52 22.33
N SER A 198 37.04 -8.89 22.60
CA SER A 198 36.05 -9.20 21.57
C SER A 198 35.66 -7.99 20.73
N LEU A 199 35.44 -6.84 21.38
CA LEU A 199 35.07 -5.60 20.69
C LEU A 199 36.26 -5.04 19.90
N GLU A 200 37.47 -5.11 20.44
CA GLU A 200 38.69 -4.67 19.76
C GLU A 200 38.92 -5.46 18.46
N HIS A 201 38.83 -6.79 18.50
CA HIS A 201 38.94 -7.63 17.31
C HIS A 201 37.85 -7.28 16.27
N PHE A 202 36.61 -7.03 16.71
CA PHE A 202 35.52 -6.60 15.83
C PHE A 202 35.78 -5.24 15.18
N LEU A 203 36.20 -4.23 15.96
CA LEU A 203 36.53 -2.89 15.48
C LEU A 203 37.73 -2.90 14.52
N MET A 204 38.71 -3.79 14.73
CA MET A 204 39.89 -3.90 13.88
C MET A 204 39.63 -4.68 12.58
N LYS A 205 38.77 -5.70 12.61
CA LYS A 205 38.58 -6.63 11.48
C LYS A 205 37.33 -6.36 10.66
N ASP A 206 36.18 -6.20 11.31
CA ASP A 206 34.86 -6.15 10.67
C ASP A 206 34.32 -4.71 10.50
N LEU A 207 34.64 -3.83 11.47
CA LEU A 207 34.26 -2.42 11.50
C LEU A 207 35.47 -1.46 11.53
N ASN A 208 36.49 -1.76 10.73
CA ASN A 208 37.70 -0.92 10.59
C ASN A 208 37.42 0.48 10.01
N ASP A 209 38.44 1.35 9.90
CA ASP A 209 38.33 2.73 9.38
C ASP A 209 37.50 2.83 8.08
N LYS A 210 37.70 1.90 7.13
CA LYS A 210 36.93 1.85 5.87
C LYS A 210 35.50 1.36 6.10
N GLY A 211 35.32 0.38 6.99
CA GLY A 211 34.03 -0.19 7.35
C GLY A 211 33.09 0.81 8.02
N ILE A 212 33.59 1.56 9.01
CA ILE A 212 32.81 2.57 9.74
C ILE A 212 32.47 3.77 8.87
N LYS A 213 33.37 4.24 8.00
CA LYS A 213 33.09 5.33 7.04
C LYS A 213 32.02 4.95 6.02
N LYS A 214 32.08 3.73 5.49
CA LYS A 214 31.08 3.22 4.53
C LYS A 214 29.71 3.07 5.17
N LEU A 215 29.65 2.45 6.36
CA LEU A 215 28.42 2.32 7.14
C LEU A 215 27.86 3.71 7.48
N GLY A 216 28.74 4.60 7.96
CA GLY A 216 28.60 6.05 8.12
C GLY A 216 27.76 6.70 7.02
N HIS A 217 28.37 6.69 5.83
CA HIS A 217 27.84 7.36 4.66
C HIS A 217 26.53 6.75 4.15
N SER A 218 26.39 5.43 4.21
CA SER A 218 25.22 4.76 3.67
C SER A 218 23.96 4.95 4.51
N ILE A 219 24.09 4.94 5.84
CA ILE A 219 22.96 5.24 6.73
C ILE A 219 22.55 6.73 6.63
N GLU A 220 23.52 7.65 6.47
CA GLU A 220 23.21 9.06 6.20
C GLU A 220 22.49 9.26 4.85
N LEU A 221 23.02 8.65 3.78
CA LEU A 221 22.45 8.75 2.44
C LEU A 221 21.02 8.23 2.41
N SER A 222 20.77 7.11 3.07
CA SER A 222 19.45 6.52 3.11
C SER A 222 18.43 7.30 3.91
N HIS A 223 18.77 7.78 5.10
CA HIS A 223 17.90 8.67 5.86
C HIS A 223 17.59 9.93 5.06
N SER A 224 18.57 10.50 4.36
CA SER A 224 18.35 11.64 3.44
C SER A 224 17.40 11.28 2.30
N ASN A 225 17.53 10.08 1.72
CA ASN A 225 16.65 9.62 0.65
C ASN A 225 15.21 9.38 1.15
N ILE A 226 15.03 8.70 2.28
CA ILE A 226 13.73 8.48 2.92
C ILE A 226 13.10 9.82 3.29
N GLN A 227 13.87 10.74 3.86
CA GLN A 227 13.41 12.08 4.20
C GLN A 227 12.91 12.83 2.96
N LYS A 228 13.65 12.79 1.84
CA LYS A 228 13.24 13.39 0.57
C LYS A 228 11.98 12.75 0.01
N LEU A 229 11.86 11.41 0.07
CA LEU A 229 10.66 10.69 -0.36
C LEU A 229 9.43 11.15 0.42
N ILE A 230 9.55 11.28 1.74
CA ILE A 230 8.46 11.75 2.59
C ILE A 230 8.12 13.22 2.31
N LEU A 231 9.12 14.12 2.29
CA LEU A 231 8.88 15.55 2.12
C LEU A 231 8.32 15.89 0.74
N LYS A 232 8.96 15.40 -0.33
CA LYS A 232 8.64 15.80 -1.71
C LYS A 232 7.47 15.04 -2.30
N HIS A 233 7.26 13.79 -1.88
CA HIS A 233 6.24 12.93 -2.48
C HIS A 233 5.12 12.66 -1.49
N LEU A 234 5.42 12.05 -0.34
CA LEU A 234 4.38 11.58 0.60
C LEU A 234 3.51 12.72 1.14
N LEU A 235 4.13 13.79 1.66
CA LEU A 235 3.41 14.96 2.19
C LEU A 235 2.69 15.74 1.08
N SER A 236 3.36 15.98 -0.04
CA SER A 236 2.79 16.68 -1.20
C SER A 236 1.52 15.98 -1.72
N VAL A 237 1.59 14.66 -1.90
CA VAL A 237 0.46 13.85 -2.36
C VAL A 237 -0.63 13.78 -1.29
N GLY A 238 -0.27 13.64 -0.02
CA GLY A 238 -1.22 13.69 1.09
C GLY A 238 -1.99 15.02 1.16
N GLN A 239 -1.32 16.15 0.88
CA GLN A 239 -1.97 17.47 0.81
C GLN A 239 -2.91 17.58 -0.39
N CYS A 240 -2.49 17.08 -1.57
CA CYS A 240 -3.36 17.03 -2.76
C CYS A 240 -4.60 16.14 -2.53
N LEU A 241 -4.44 14.99 -1.85
CA LEU A 241 -5.55 14.13 -1.45
C LEU A 241 -6.49 14.87 -0.49
N ALA A 242 -5.96 15.52 0.54
CA ALA A 242 -6.77 16.31 1.47
C ALA A 242 -7.53 17.45 0.76
N TYR A 243 -6.92 18.10 -0.24
CA TYR A 243 -7.57 19.09 -1.08
C TYR A 243 -8.77 18.51 -1.84
N HIS A 244 -8.59 17.41 -2.56
CA HIS A 244 -9.68 16.79 -3.31
C HIS A 244 -10.78 16.21 -2.40
N LEU A 245 -10.41 15.65 -1.25
CA LEU A 245 -11.37 15.20 -0.24
C LEU A 245 -12.14 16.36 0.40
N ALA A 246 -11.53 17.54 0.54
CA ALA A 246 -12.24 18.74 0.98
C ALA A 246 -13.27 19.21 -0.06
N GLU A 247 -12.93 19.19 -1.35
CA GLU A 247 -13.89 19.48 -2.43
C GLU A 247 -15.03 18.47 -2.44
N MET A 248 -14.72 17.17 -2.31
CA MET A 248 -15.71 16.10 -2.19
C MET A 248 -16.62 16.30 -0.98
N LYS A 249 -16.09 16.77 0.15
CA LYS A 249 -16.89 17.12 1.34
C LYS A 249 -17.86 18.27 1.04
N GLY A 250 -17.43 19.24 0.24
CA GLY A 250 -18.31 20.30 -0.28
C GLY A 250 -19.40 19.76 -1.20
N MET A 251 -19.08 18.80 -2.07
CA MET A 251 -20.06 18.12 -2.94
C MET A 251 -21.07 17.32 -2.12
N ALA A 252 -20.64 16.57 -1.11
CA ALA A 252 -21.50 15.75 -0.26
C ALA A 252 -22.53 16.59 0.52
N LYS A 253 -22.18 17.83 0.88
CA LYS A 253 -23.10 18.78 1.52
C LYS A 253 -24.23 19.28 0.62
N LEU A 254 -24.06 19.20 -0.71
CA LEU A 254 -25.12 19.49 -1.69
C LEU A 254 -26.02 18.26 -1.84
N THR A 255 -26.77 17.97 -0.77
CA THR A 255 -27.56 16.74 -0.65
C THR A 255 -28.66 16.63 -1.70
N ASP A 256 -29.12 17.75 -2.25
CA ASP A 256 -30.09 17.80 -3.34
C ASP A 256 -29.55 17.20 -4.65
N ARG A 257 -28.24 17.21 -4.83
CA ARG A 257 -27.57 16.76 -6.07
C ARG A 257 -26.78 15.47 -5.86
N PHE A 258 -25.90 15.41 -4.87
CA PHE A 258 -24.94 14.30 -4.76
C PHE A 258 -25.43 13.11 -3.93
N LYS A 259 -26.45 13.30 -3.08
CA LYS A 259 -27.02 12.19 -2.29
C LYS A 259 -27.66 11.11 -3.18
N VAL A 260 -28.28 11.51 -4.29
CA VAL A 260 -28.88 10.58 -5.27
C VAL A 260 -27.81 9.71 -5.95
N LEU A 261 -26.58 10.22 -6.05
CA LEU A 261 -25.42 9.48 -6.56
C LEU A 261 -24.73 8.63 -5.48
N GLY A 262 -25.30 8.52 -4.27
CA GLY A 262 -24.74 7.71 -3.19
C GLY A 262 -23.57 8.37 -2.44
N LEU A 263 -23.29 9.66 -2.67
CA LEU A 263 -22.21 10.35 -1.95
C LEU A 263 -22.68 10.78 -0.54
N GLU A 264 -22.12 10.15 0.48
CA GLU A 264 -22.46 10.38 1.88
C GLU A 264 -21.48 11.35 2.56
N GLU A 265 -21.99 12.31 3.34
CA GLU A 265 -21.13 13.30 4.02
C GLU A 265 -20.24 12.65 5.08
N GLU A 266 -20.74 11.64 5.79
CA GLU A 266 -20.01 10.96 6.86
C GLU A 266 -18.77 10.22 6.33
N THR A 267 -18.94 9.42 5.27
CA THR A 267 -17.83 8.65 4.66
C THR A 267 -16.75 9.58 4.10
N VAL A 268 -17.15 10.68 3.46
CA VAL A 268 -16.21 11.68 2.94
C VAL A 268 -15.52 12.43 4.08
N ALA A 269 -16.23 12.75 5.17
CA ALA A 269 -15.64 13.40 6.34
C ALA A 269 -14.63 12.49 7.05
N GLU A 270 -14.89 11.18 7.11
CA GLU A 270 -13.94 10.19 7.62
C GLU A 270 -12.69 10.12 6.75
N ALA A 271 -12.84 10.01 5.42
CA ALA A 271 -11.71 9.99 4.50
C ALA A 271 -10.86 11.26 4.60
N PHE A 272 -11.49 12.44 4.68
CA PHE A 272 -10.79 13.71 4.90
C PHE A 272 -10.02 13.72 6.24
N SER A 273 -10.64 13.21 7.31
CA SER A 273 -10.00 13.12 8.63
C SER A 273 -8.83 12.14 8.63
N ALA A 274 -8.95 11.01 7.93
CA ALA A 274 -7.88 10.05 7.73
C ALA A 274 -6.69 10.65 6.96
N ALA A 275 -6.94 11.48 5.94
CA ALA A 275 -5.90 12.19 5.21
C ALA A 275 -5.13 13.16 6.11
N GLY A 276 -5.86 13.86 6.98
CA GLY A 276 -5.27 14.71 8.01
C GLY A 276 -4.41 13.93 9.02
N ALA A 277 -4.92 12.80 9.53
CA ALA A 277 -4.20 11.97 10.49
C ALA A 277 -2.91 11.39 9.88
N PHE A 278 -2.99 10.97 8.61
CA PHE A 278 -1.84 10.53 7.83
C PHE A 278 -0.77 11.63 7.69
N LEU A 279 -1.16 12.87 7.33
CA LEU A 279 -0.22 14.00 7.21
C LEU A 279 0.48 14.33 8.53
N ILE A 280 -0.26 14.28 9.65
CA ILE A 280 0.33 14.47 10.98
C ILE A 280 1.35 13.38 11.27
N LYS A 281 1.01 12.11 11.01
CA LYS A 281 1.93 10.99 11.24
C LYS A 281 3.16 11.05 10.32
N ALA A 282 3.00 11.46 9.06
CA ALA A 282 4.13 11.66 8.15
C ALA A 282 5.08 12.77 8.63
N THR A 283 4.55 13.83 9.24
CA THR A 283 5.36 14.90 9.84
C THR A 283 6.03 14.45 11.14
N GLU A 284 5.37 13.62 11.94
CA GLU A 284 5.99 12.96 13.10
C GLU A 284 7.19 12.11 12.67
N VAL A 285 7.06 11.33 11.59
CA VAL A 285 8.18 10.54 11.04
C VAL A 285 9.34 11.43 10.58
N GLN A 286 9.07 12.61 10.02
CA GLN A 286 10.14 13.58 9.71
C GLN A 286 10.93 13.98 10.95
N LEU A 287 10.26 14.28 12.06
CA LEU A 287 10.92 14.63 13.31
C LEU A 287 11.74 13.46 13.88
N VAL A 288 11.21 12.24 13.78
CA VAL A 288 11.93 11.02 14.19
C VAL A 288 13.18 10.81 13.33
N ILE A 289 13.12 11.07 12.02
CA ILE A 289 14.28 11.00 11.12
C ILE A 289 15.32 12.05 11.50
N ASP A 290 14.91 13.30 11.75
CA ASP A 290 15.82 14.38 12.13
C ASP A 290 16.53 14.10 13.47
N GLU A 291 15.79 13.55 14.44
CA GLU A 291 16.34 13.13 15.72
C GLU A 291 17.28 11.92 15.56
N SER A 292 16.89 10.93 14.76
CA SER A 292 17.72 9.75 14.43
C SER A 292 19.01 10.16 13.73
N MET A 293 18.97 11.11 12.80
CA MET A 293 20.16 11.59 12.09
C MET A 293 21.15 12.29 13.02
N LYS A 294 20.66 13.04 14.00
CA LYS A 294 21.52 13.60 15.06
C LYS A 294 22.13 12.47 15.91
N ARG A 295 21.33 11.45 16.27
CA ARG A 295 21.74 10.23 17.02
C ARG A 295 22.93 9.57 16.37
N TYR A 296 22.71 9.25 15.11
CA TYR A 296 23.65 8.60 14.25
C TYR A 296 24.97 9.36 14.13
N LYS A 297 24.90 10.65 13.78
CA LYS A 297 26.10 11.46 13.52
C LYS A 297 27.00 11.61 14.74
N ALA A 298 26.41 11.76 15.94
CA ALA A 298 27.15 11.81 17.19
C ALA A 298 27.85 10.46 17.48
N PHE A 299 27.10 9.36 17.38
CA PHE A 299 27.62 8.00 17.61
C PHE A 299 28.75 7.63 16.64
N PHE A 300 28.59 7.84 15.33
CA PHE A 300 29.63 7.49 14.35
C PHE A 300 30.87 8.39 14.48
N ARG A 301 30.71 9.67 14.82
CA ARG A 301 31.84 10.56 15.10
C ARG A 301 32.65 10.07 16.31
N TRP A 302 31.96 9.69 17.39
CA TRP A 302 32.60 9.13 18.58
C TRP A 302 33.31 7.81 18.27
N LEU A 303 32.61 6.85 17.68
CA LEU A 303 33.16 5.52 17.39
C LEU A 303 34.34 5.60 16.41
N TYR A 304 34.28 6.52 15.44
CA TYR A 304 35.38 6.78 14.53
C TYR A 304 36.64 7.26 15.25
N ALA A 305 36.51 8.20 16.19
CA ALA A 305 37.64 8.70 16.98
C ALA A 305 38.27 7.59 17.84
N ILE A 306 37.46 6.69 18.39
CA ILE A 306 37.93 5.53 19.15
C ILE A 306 38.69 4.54 18.24
N ILE A 307 38.16 4.20 17.08
CA ILE A 307 38.83 3.29 16.13
C ILE A 307 40.20 3.85 15.73
N LEU A 308 40.29 5.14 15.46
CA LEU A 308 41.57 5.79 15.15
C LEU A 308 42.56 5.69 16.33
N ARG A 309 42.09 5.88 17.56
CA ARG A 309 42.93 5.77 18.77
C ARG A 309 43.44 4.35 19.01
N ILE A 310 42.66 3.33 18.66
CA ILE A 310 43.04 1.92 18.78
C ILE A 310 44.00 1.51 17.65
N THR A 311 43.84 2.09 16.45
CA THR A 311 44.59 1.67 15.25
C THR A 311 45.91 2.42 15.06
N ASP A 312 46.03 3.66 15.56
CA ASP A 312 47.21 4.52 15.37
C ASP A 312 47.78 4.97 16.73
N ASP A 313 49.08 4.70 16.98
CA ASP A 313 49.83 5.17 18.16
C ASP A 313 50.00 6.71 18.18
N ARG A 314 49.46 7.41 17.17
CA ARG A 314 49.44 8.88 17.07
C ARG A 314 48.04 9.40 17.36
N ILE A 315 47.95 10.24 18.39
CA ILE A 315 46.74 10.95 18.81
C ILE A 315 46.18 11.74 17.62
N PRO A 316 44.96 11.45 17.13
CA PRO A 316 44.31 12.31 16.14
C PRO A 316 44.01 13.67 16.78
N ASP A 317 44.19 14.76 16.04
CA ASP A 317 43.76 16.12 16.42
C ASP A 317 42.24 16.22 16.70
N LEU A 318 41.45 15.18 16.39
CA LEU A 318 40.09 14.98 16.92
C LEU A 318 40.16 14.50 18.37
N THR A 319 40.49 15.43 19.24
CA THR A 319 40.45 15.21 20.68
C THR A 319 39.00 14.97 21.12
N MET A 320 38.78 14.04 22.07
CA MET A 320 37.47 13.78 22.68
C MET A 320 36.81 15.03 23.32
N SER A 321 37.53 16.16 23.38
CA SER A 321 37.04 17.49 23.75
C SER A 321 35.98 18.08 22.83
N ASP A 322 35.76 17.52 21.63
CA ASP A 322 34.69 17.98 20.72
C ASP A 322 33.32 17.33 20.99
N LEU A 323 33.23 16.36 21.90
CA LEU A 323 31.98 15.77 22.35
C LEU A 323 31.48 16.54 23.58
N ASN A 324 30.35 17.23 23.43
CA ASN A 324 29.74 17.92 24.56
C ASN A 324 29.06 16.91 25.51
N GLN A 325 28.71 17.33 26.74
CA GLN A 325 28.05 16.46 27.73
C GLN A 325 26.71 15.89 27.23
N GLN A 326 25.98 16.63 26.39
CA GLN A 326 24.71 16.17 25.81
C GLN A 326 24.94 15.07 24.77
N ASP A 327 26.01 15.15 23.97
CA ASP A 327 26.40 14.13 22.98
C ASP A 327 26.75 12.83 23.69
N LEU A 328 27.43 12.89 24.85
CA LEU A 328 27.77 11.72 25.67
C LEU A 328 26.54 11.06 26.28
N GLU A 329 25.66 11.84 26.91
CA GLU A 329 24.40 11.34 27.49
C GLU A 329 23.53 10.67 26.42
N PHE A 330 23.51 11.27 25.23
CA PHE A 330 22.80 10.79 24.08
C PHE A 330 23.38 9.51 23.47
N ILE A 331 24.71 9.41 23.35
CA ILE A 331 25.38 8.17 22.92
C ILE A 331 25.11 7.06 23.95
N ALA A 332 25.14 7.36 25.24
CA ALA A 332 24.81 6.39 26.29
C ALA A 332 23.36 5.89 26.19
N GLU A 333 22.39 6.80 26.01
CA GLU A 333 20.98 6.44 25.80
C GLU A 333 20.80 5.59 24.53
N TYR A 334 21.53 5.93 23.47
CA TYR A 334 21.51 5.21 22.21
C TYR A 334 22.06 3.78 22.36
N LEU A 335 23.21 3.63 23.00
CA LEU A 335 23.87 2.35 23.26
C LEU A 335 23.06 1.44 24.18
N HIS A 336 22.44 2.01 25.23
CA HIS A 336 21.54 1.27 26.12
C HIS A 336 20.34 0.66 25.38
N LYS A 337 19.88 1.29 24.30
CA LYS A 337 18.75 0.80 23.49
C LYS A 337 19.15 -0.20 22.40
N LEU A 338 20.45 -0.42 22.18
CA LEU A 338 20.99 -1.26 21.10
C LEU A 338 20.63 -2.76 21.25
N ASP A 339 20.42 -3.23 22.48
CA ASP A 339 20.18 -4.66 22.79
C ASP A 339 18.69 -5.04 22.93
N VAL A 340 17.75 -4.10 22.77
CA VAL A 340 16.35 -4.37 23.11
C VAL A 340 15.52 -4.79 21.88
N LYS A 341 15.31 -6.11 21.71
CA LYS A 341 13.99 -6.78 21.50
C LYS A 341 14.13 -8.29 21.23
N ILE A 342 13.36 -9.07 21.99
CA ILE A 342 13.11 -10.51 21.76
C ILE A 342 11.86 -10.62 20.89
N ASP A 343 11.95 -11.30 19.74
CA ASP A 343 10.78 -11.65 18.94
C ASP A 343 9.97 -12.75 19.68
N ARG A 344 8.64 -12.61 19.74
CA ARG A 344 7.75 -13.56 20.44
C ARG A 344 7.60 -14.91 19.74
N ASP A 345 8.15 -15.07 18.54
CA ASP A 345 7.95 -16.24 17.68
C ASP A 345 9.16 -17.20 17.68
N GLY A 346 9.66 -17.62 18.84
CA GLY A 346 10.50 -18.83 19.02
C GLY A 346 11.82 -18.97 18.21
N VAL A 347 12.12 -18.04 17.31
CA VAL A 347 13.30 -17.93 16.48
C VAL A 347 14.01 -16.68 16.96
N THR A 348 14.95 -16.87 17.87
CA THR A 348 15.75 -15.80 18.49
C THR A 348 16.68 -15.17 17.45
N LYS A 349 16.15 -14.29 16.59
CA LYS A 349 16.98 -13.32 15.87
C LYS A 349 17.11 -12.07 16.74
N ARG A 350 18.33 -11.83 17.22
CA ARG A 350 18.68 -10.59 17.93
C ARG A 350 18.82 -9.48 16.91
N HIS A 351 17.88 -8.55 16.91
CA HIS A 351 17.84 -7.43 15.99
C HIS A 351 18.36 -6.18 16.70
N CYS A 352 19.59 -5.76 16.40
CA CYS A 352 20.10 -4.46 16.84
C CYS A 352 19.47 -3.37 15.97
N TYR A 353 18.41 -2.72 16.47
CA TYR A 353 17.83 -1.57 15.79
C TYR A 353 18.63 -0.31 16.13
N LEU A 354 19.39 0.21 15.16
CA LEU A 354 20.06 1.51 15.29
C LEU A 354 19.09 2.69 15.24
N ASP A 355 17.84 2.52 14.79
CA ASP A 355 16.87 3.62 14.71
C ASP A 355 15.46 3.23 15.16
N HIS A 356 14.68 4.26 15.49
CA HIS A 356 13.26 4.14 15.81
C HIS A 356 12.38 4.37 14.56
N LEU A 357 12.97 4.46 13.37
CA LEU A 357 12.25 4.68 12.12
C LEU A 357 11.53 3.40 11.70
N GLY A 358 12.16 2.23 11.90
CA GLY A 358 11.59 0.93 11.51
C GLY A 358 10.18 0.67 12.04
N GLN A 359 9.88 1.02 13.29
CA GLN A 359 8.54 0.82 13.87
C GLN A 359 7.43 1.60 13.13
N TYR A 360 7.74 2.70 12.44
CA TYR A 360 6.76 3.44 11.66
C TYR A 360 6.48 2.81 10.29
N LEU A 361 7.38 1.96 9.81
CA LEU A 361 7.32 1.34 8.48
C LEU A 361 6.74 -0.09 8.52
N VAL A 362 6.51 -0.63 9.72
CA VAL A 362 5.88 -1.94 9.93
C VAL A 362 4.40 -1.78 10.26
N ASN A 363 3.57 -2.72 9.80
CA ASN A 363 2.14 -2.76 10.13
C ASN A 363 1.91 -3.35 11.54
N ARG A 364 2.44 -2.68 12.56
CA ARG A 364 2.30 -3.02 13.99
C ARG A 364 2.28 -1.72 14.80
N ASP A 365 1.76 -1.81 16.01
CA ASP A 365 1.76 -0.67 16.93
C ASP A 365 3.19 -0.26 17.31
N LEU A 366 3.39 1.04 17.50
CA LEU A 366 4.65 1.61 17.92
C LEU A 366 5.04 1.07 19.29
N THR A 367 6.29 0.63 19.41
CA THR A 367 6.85 0.13 20.67
C THR A 367 7.39 1.27 21.51
N VAL A 368 7.86 2.33 20.87
CA VAL A 368 8.33 3.57 21.50
C VAL A 368 7.62 4.74 20.81
N PRO A 369 6.47 5.20 21.34
CA PRO A 369 5.81 6.40 20.83
C PRO A 369 6.73 7.62 20.93
N SER A 370 6.60 8.58 20.01
CA SER A 370 7.39 9.81 20.05
C SER A 370 7.11 10.60 21.34
N ASN A 371 8.17 10.93 22.09
CA ASN A 371 8.09 11.72 23.33
C ASN A 371 7.92 13.24 23.10
N VAL A 372 7.83 13.69 21.84
CA VAL A 372 7.56 15.10 21.46
C VAL A 372 6.23 15.62 22.08
N GLU A 373 5.45 14.72 22.68
CA GLU A 373 4.15 14.97 23.29
C GLU A 373 4.17 15.56 24.70
N ASN A 374 5.18 15.28 25.52
CA ASN A 374 5.09 15.65 26.95
C ASN A 374 5.16 17.17 27.20
N ASP A 375 5.67 17.93 26.23
CA ASP A 375 5.79 19.40 26.30
C ASP A 375 4.94 20.19 25.29
N ASN A 376 4.07 19.54 24.51
CA ASN A 376 3.27 20.27 23.53
C ASN A 376 2.07 20.99 24.17
N LEU A 377 2.12 22.33 24.18
CA LEU A 377 1.05 23.21 24.68
C LEU A 377 -0.32 22.92 24.05
N TRP A 378 -0.37 22.58 22.76
CA TRP A 378 -1.62 22.25 22.07
C TRP A 378 -2.24 20.96 22.62
N GLN A 379 -1.44 19.95 22.94
CA GLN A 379 -1.94 18.70 23.50
C GLN A 379 -2.45 18.90 24.93
N ARG A 380 -1.74 19.69 25.74
CA ARG A 380 -2.23 20.09 27.08
C ARG A 380 -3.57 20.82 26.99
N LEU A 381 -3.71 21.74 26.03
CA LEU A 381 -4.97 22.46 25.79
C LEU A 381 -6.11 21.49 25.42
N LEU A 382 -5.88 20.55 24.51
CA LEU A 382 -6.89 19.56 24.13
C LEU A 382 -7.29 18.65 25.31
N GLN A 383 -6.32 18.18 26.10
CA GLN A 383 -6.57 17.36 27.29
C GLN A 383 -7.40 18.11 28.35
N GLN A 384 -7.17 19.41 28.49
CA GLN A 384 -7.94 20.27 29.41
C GLN A 384 -9.33 20.61 28.88
N ASN A 385 -9.60 20.44 27.58
CA ASN A 385 -10.84 20.83 26.93
C ASN A 385 -11.43 19.69 26.08
N PRO A 386 -12.16 18.74 26.70
CA PRO A 386 -12.73 17.58 25.98
C PRO A 386 -13.63 17.97 24.80
N CYS A 387 -14.39 19.05 24.93
CA CYS A 387 -15.25 19.56 23.87
C CYS A 387 -14.49 19.99 22.61
N LEU A 388 -13.27 20.54 22.77
CA LEU A 388 -12.40 20.89 21.65
C LEU A 388 -11.76 19.63 21.04
N GLN A 389 -11.41 18.65 21.87
CA GLN A 389 -10.84 17.38 21.41
C GLN A 389 -11.83 16.55 20.58
N GLU A 390 -13.13 16.65 20.87
CA GLU A 390 -14.19 15.97 20.11
C GLU A 390 -14.72 16.77 18.92
N TYR A 391 -14.30 18.02 18.78
CA TYR A 391 -14.80 18.90 17.73
C TYR A 391 -14.43 18.39 16.34
N PHE A 392 -15.38 18.41 15.40
CA PHE A 392 -15.25 17.79 14.07
C PHE A 392 -14.14 18.38 13.18
N CYS A 393 -13.64 19.59 13.48
CA CYS A 393 -12.50 20.18 12.77
C CYS A 393 -11.14 19.74 13.34
N VAL A 394 -11.10 19.18 14.55
CA VAL A 394 -9.85 18.76 15.19
C VAL A 394 -9.53 17.34 14.74
N ILE A 395 -8.45 17.22 13.97
CA ILE A 395 -7.95 15.91 13.55
C ILE A 395 -7.30 15.24 14.75
N LYS A 396 -7.84 14.07 15.14
CA LYS A 396 -7.32 13.28 16.25
C LYS A 396 -5.98 12.65 15.86
N ARG A 397 -4.99 12.77 16.74
CA ARG A 397 -3.69 12.12 16.61
C ARG A 397 -3.80 10.64 16.96
N CYS A 398 -3.26 9.78 16.09
CA CYS A 398 -3.14 8.36 16.35
C CYS A 398 -1.75 8.06 16.92
N LYS A 399 -1.63 8.01 18.25
CA LYS A 399 -0.34 7.93 18.95
C LYS A 399 0.40 6.63 18.66
N ASN A 400 -0.27 5.51 18.87
CA ASN A 400 0.36 4.18 18.85
C ASN A 400 0.45 3.57 17.46
N THR A 401 -0.08 4.24 16.44
CA THR A 401 -0.13 3.66 15.10
C THR A 401 1.09 4.04 14.27
N SER A 402 1.57 3.10 13.46
CA SER A 402 2.63 3.32 12.48
C SER A 402 2.16 4.19 11.30
N LEU A 403 3.13 4.66 10.50
CA LEU A 403 2.83 5.40 9.27
C LEU A 403 2.13 4.49 8.25
N LEU A 404 2.52 3.21 8.18
CA LEU A 404 1.89 2.23 7.31
C LEU A 404 0.42 1.98 7.68
N GLN A 405 0.10 1.85 8.98
CA GLN A 405 -1.29 1.74 9.43
C GLN A 405 -2.13 2.96 9.05
N GLN A 406 -1.57 4.17 9.15
CA GLN A 406 -2.29 5.40 8.74
C GLN A 406 -2.46 5.49 7.21
N HIS A 407 -1.47 5.02 6.45
CA HIS A 407 -1.58 4.90 4.99
C HIS A 407 -2.72 3.95 4.61
N ASP A 408 -2.78 2.77 5.21
CA ASP A 408 -3.80 1.75 4.91
C ASP A 408 -5.19 2.24 5.31
N ARG A 409 -5.31 2.89 6.47
CA ARG A 409 -6.55 3.55 6.90
C ARG A 409 -7.01 4.63 5.93
N LEU A 410 -6.11 5.50 5.46
CA LEU A 410 -6.44 6.52 4.46
C LEU A 410 -6.94 5.88 3.16
N LYS A 411 -6.26 4.84 2.69
CA LYS A 411 -6.63 4.11 1.49
C LYS A 411 -8.02 3.50 1.63
N GLU A 412 -8.28 2.77 2.71
CA GLU A 412 -9.56 2.14 2.98
C GLU A 412 -10.70 3.17 3.08
N ALA A 413 -10.53 4.21 3.91
CA ALA A 413 -11.53 5.25 4.09
C ALA A 413 -11.85 5.95 2.76
N THR A 414 -10.84 6.21 1.93
CA THR A 414 -11.02 6.85 0.63
C THR A 414 -11.69 5.92 -0.38
N THR A 415 -11.37 4.62 -0.38
CA THR A 415 -12.07 3.65 -1.23
C THR A 415 -13.53 3.49 -0.81
N ASN A 416 -13.83 3.56 0.49
CA ASN A 416 -15.21 3.47 0.99
C ASN A 416 -16.11 4.61 0.51
N VAL A 417 -15.57 5.80 0.24
CA VAL A 417 -16.32 6.94 -0.34
C VAL A 417 -16.98 6.58 -1.66
N PHE A 418 -16.36 5.70 -2.45
CA PHE A 418 -16.81 5.38 -3.81
C PHE A 418 -17.62 4.08 -3.90
N LYS A 419 -17.67 3.25 -2.85
CA LYS A 419 -18.43 1.98 -2.86
C LYS A 419 -19.93 2.15 -3.06
N THR A 420 -20.53 3.17 -2.45
CA THR A 420 -21.98 3.42 -2.58
C THR A 420 -22.34 4.08 -3.91
N PRO A 421 -21.53 4.99 -4.47
CA PRO A 421 -21.70 5.48 -5.83
C PRO A 421 -21.48 4.47 -6.98
N GLU A 422 -20.70 3.41 -6.77
CA GLU A 422 -20.46 2.30 -7.73
C GLU A 422 -21.65 1.33 -7.82
#